data_AF-A0A838PRW1-F1
#
_entry.id   AF-A0A838PRW1-F1
#
_cell.length_a   1.000
_cell.length_b   1.000
_cell.length_c   1.000
_cell.angle_alpha   90.00
_cell.angle_beta   90.00
_cell.angle_gamma   90.00
#
_symmetry.space_group_name_H-M   'P 1'
#
loop_
_entity.id
_entity.type
_entity.pdbx_description
1 polymer ?
#
loop_
_entity_poly.entity_id
_entity_poly.type
_entity_poly.pdbx_seq_one_letter_code
_entity_poly.pdbx_strand_id
1 'polypeptide(L)'
;TSSFVAFAVGASVPLVPWLLLTGGAAVWLSVLLGAVAALAIGATLGWLAGRSPVRSALRQVTVAALAAAVTYLIGTLIGVTVT
;
A
#
# COMPACT_ATOMS: atom_id res chain seq x y z
N THR A 1 15.81 11.98 -10.34
CA THR A 1 15.61 10.56 -10.75
C THR A 1 15.42 9.62 -9.58
N SER A 2 16.18 9.73 -8.49
CA SER A 2 16.10 8.80 -7.35
C SER A 2 14.69 8.65 -6.74
N SER A 3 13.96 9.74 -6.52
CA SER A 3 12.58 9.68 -6.00
C SER A 3 11.58 9.03 -6.96
N PHE A 4 11.77 9.21 -8.27
CA PHE A 4 10.93 8.57 -9.28
C PHE A 4 11.11 7.06 -9.26
N VAL A 5 12.36 6.57 -9.22
CA VAL A 5 12.66 5.13 -9.16
C VAL A 5 12.12 4.52 -7.87
N ALA A 6 12.33 5.17 -6.73
CA ALA A 6 11.80 4.70 -5.44
C ALA A 6 10.26 4.61 -5.44
N PHE A 7 9.59 5.62 -6.00
CA PHE A 7 8.14 5.62 -6.18
C PHE A 7 7.68 4.49 -7.11
N ALA A 8 8.28 4.36 -8.29
CA ALA A 8 7.90 3.36 -9.29
C ALA A 8 8.05 1.94 -8.75
N VAL A 9 9.16 1.65 -8.05
CA VAL A 9 9.38 0.35 -7.41
C VAL A 9 8.32 0.09 -6.33
N GLY A 10 8.07 1.06 -5.45
CA GLY A 10 7.07 0.92 -4.38
C GLY A 10 5.65 0.74 -4.92
N ALA A 11 5.27 1.50 -5.96
CA ALA A 11 3.96 1.42 -6.60
C ALA A 11 3.75 0.11 -7.37
N SER A 12 4.82 -0.52 -7.84
CA SER A 12 4.74 -1.80 -8.56
C SER A 12 4.35 -2.96 -7.65
N VAL A 13 4.70 -2.92 -6.35
CA VAL A 13 4.46 -4.03 -5.40
C VAL A 13 2.98 -4.46 -5.34
N PRO A 14 2.01 -3.56 -5.07
CA PRO A 14 0.59 -3.94 -5.07
C PRO A 14 0.03 -4.22 -6.48
N LEU A 15 0.74 -3.88 -7.56
CA LEU A 15 0.30 -4.16 -8.93
C LEU A 15 0.62 -5.60 -9.36
N VAL A 16 1.63 -6.25 -8.78
CA VAL A 16 2.04 -7.62 -9.16
C VAL A 16 0.87 -8.62 -9.16
N PRO A 17 0.01 -8.68 -8.13
CA PRO A 17 -1.13 -9.60 -8.14
C PRO A 17 -2.09 -9.38 -9.30
N TRP A 18 -2.29 -8.12 -9.71
CA TRP A 18 -3.18 -7.77 -10.82
C TRP A 18 -2.64 -8.15 -12.20
N LEU A 19 -1.33 -8.43 -12.32
CA LEU A 19 -0.74 -8.94 -13.55
C LEU A 19 -0.97 -10.44 -13.74
N LEU A 20 -1.32 -11.16 -12.67
CA LEU A 20 -1.36 -12.63 -12.64
C LEU A 20 -2.74 -13.19 -12.26
N LEU A 21 -3.52 -12.43 -11.47
CA LEU A 21 -4.76 -12.86 -10.84
C LEU A 21 -5.88 -11.88 -11.18
N THR A 22 -7.11 -12.34 -11.00
CA THR A 22 -8.33 -11.53 -11.16
C THR A 22 -9.27 -11.74 -9.97
N GLY A 23 -10.30 -10.89 -9.87
CA GLY A 23 -11.32 -10.95 -8.81
C GLY A 23 -10.76 -10.75 -7.40
N GLY A 24 -11.48 -11.27 -6.40
CA GLY A 24 -11.15 -11.07 -4.98
C GLY A 24 -9.74 -11.54 -4.57
N ALA A 25 -9.18 -12.55 -5.23
CA ALA A 25 -7.82 -13.03 -4.93
C ALA A 25 -6.75 -11.97 -5.23
N ALA A 26 -6.88 -11.26 -6.36
CA ALA A 26 -5.99 -10.15 -6.71
C ALA A 26 -6.09 -9.01 -5.69
N VAL A 27 -7.31 -8.71 -5.23
CA VAL A 27 -7.56 -7.66 -4.22
C VAL A 27 -6.84 -7.97 -2.90
N TRP A 28 -7.08 -9.15 -2.31
CA TRP A 28 -6.50 -9.50 -1.01
C TRP A 28 -4.98 -9.56 -1.04
N LEU A 29 -4.40 -10.14 -2.09
CA LEU A 29 -2.95 -10.23 -2.22
C LEU A 29 -2.33 -8.84 -2.44
N SER A 30 -2.98 -7.97 -3.23
CA SER A 30 -2.54 -6.59 -3.46
C SER A 30 -2.53 -5.78 -2.16
N VAL A 31 -3.60 -5.88 -1.36
CA VAL A 31 -3.70 -5.22 -0.05
C VAL A 31 -2.63 -5.72 0.92
N LEU A 32 -2.42 -7.03 1.00
CA LEU A 32 -1.42 -7.62 1.89
C LEU A 32 0.00 -7.17 1.53
N LEU A 33 0.37 -7.23 0.24
CA LEU A 33 1.67 -6.78 -0.24
C LEU A 33 1.88 -5.29 0.01
N GLY A 34 0.87 -4.46 -0.25
CA GLY A 34 0.91 -3.03 0.04
C GLY A 34 1.10 -2.74 1.54
N ALA A 35 0.40 -3.45 2.42
CA ALA A 35 0.52 -3.30 3.86
C ALA A 35 1.91 -3.71 4.37
N VAL A 36 2.44 -4.84 3.89
CA VAL A 36 3.80 -5.31 4.23
C VAL A 36 4.85 -4.31 3.75
N ALA A 37 4.72 -3.78 2.52
CA ALA A 37 5.62 -2.76 2.00
C ALA A 37 5.56 -1.47 2.85
N ALA A 38 4.37 -1.01 3.21
CA ALA A 38 4.19 0.17 4.07
C ALA A 38 4.80 -0.04 5.47
N LEU A 39 4.62 -1.22 6.07
CA LEU A 39 5.26 -1.59 7.34
C LEU A 39 6.79 -1.53 7.22
N ALA A 40 7.36 -2.18 6.20
CA ALA A 40 8.80 -2.26 6.00
C ALA A 40 9.43 -0.89 5.76
N ILE A 41 8.84 -0.07 4.87
CA ILE A 41 9.30 1.29 4.58
C ILE A 41 9.15 2.18 5.80
N GLY A 42 7.99 2.14 6.47
CA GLY A 42 7.72 2.94 7.65
C GLY A 42 8.67 2.61 8.81
N ALA A 43 8.95 1.32 9.05
CA ALA A 43 9.92 0.86 10.04
C ALA A 43 11.34 1.31 9.71
N THR A 44 11.78 1.10 8.46
CA THR A 44 13.13 1.46 7.99
C THR A 44 13.38 2.96 8.11
N LEU A 45 12.46 3.78 7.59
CA LEU A 45 12.56 5.24 7.72
C LEU A 45 12.45 5.68 9.18
N GLY A 46 11.75 4.91 10.01
CA GLY A 46 11.65 5.12 11.45
C GLY A 46 13.00 5.00 12.13
N TRP A 47 13.63 3.85 11.89
CA TRP A 47 14.94 3.52 12.41
C TRP A 47 16.01 4.50 11.96
N LEU A 48 16.09 4.80 10.65
CA LEU A 48 17.07 5.74 10.08
C LEU A 48 16.93 7.17 10.62
N ALA A 49 15.72 7.57 11.05
CA ALA A 49 15.45 8.88 11.61
C ALA A 49 15.54 8.93 13.15
N GLY A 50 16.06 7.88 13.80
CA GLY A 50 16.21 7.83 15.27
C GLY A 50 14.89 7.83 16.05
N ARG A 51 13.76 7.53 15.40
CA ARG A 51 12.42 7.46 16.00
C ARG A 51 12.00 5.99 16.17
N SER A 52 10.98 5.75 17.01
CA SER A 52 10.42 4.39 17.18
C SER A 52 10.01 3.77 15.83
N PRO A 53 10.61 2.63 15.41
CA PRO A 53 10.28 1.97 14.15
C PRO A 53 8.84 1.46 14.11
N VAL A 54 8.31 0.98 15.23
CA VAL A 54 6.95 0.46 15.32
C VAL A 54 5.92 1.58 15.12
N ARG A 55 6.05 2.69 15.86
CA ARG A 55 5.14 3.85 15.71
C ARG A 55 5.16 4.41 14.28
N SER A 56 6.34 4.34 13.67
CA SER A 56 6.60 4.78 12.30
C SER A 56 5.93 3.91 11.25
N ALA A 57 6.07 2.59 11.39
CA ALA A 57 5.42 1.60 10.55
C ALA A 57 3.89 1.67 10.65
N LEU A 58 3.37 1.71 11.88
CA LEU A 58 1.93 1.83 12.13
C LEU A 58 1.35 3.09 11.48
N ARG A 59 2.00 4.24 11.65
CA ARG A 59 1.57 5.49 11.01
C ARG A 59 1.54 5.36 9.48
N GLN A 60 2.56 4.74 8.87
CA GLN A 60 2.62 4.55 7.42
C GLN A 60 1.46 3.67 6.92
N VAL A 61 1.18 2.56 7.61
CA VAL A 61 0.06 1.68 7.29
C VAL A 61 -1.28 2.39 7.45
N THR A 62 -1.48 3.13 8.54
CA THR A 62 -2.73 3.86 8.78
C THR A 62 -3.01 4.85 7.65
N VAL A 63 -2.03 5.63 7.23
CA VAL A 63 -2.19 6.59 6.12
C VAL A 63 -2.52 5.87 4.81
N ALA A 64 -1.80 4.78 4.50
CA ALA A 64 -2.05 4.00 3.30
C ALA A 64 -3.46 3.35 3.30
N ALA A 65 -3.87 2.78 4.44
CA ALA A 65 -5.18 2.18 4.60
C ALA A 65 -6.31 3.22 4.47
N LEU A 66 -6.15 4.41 5.05
CA LEU A 66 -7.12 5.50 4.91
C LEU A 66 -7.24 5.96 3.46
N ALA A 67 -6.12 6.15 2.75
CA ALA A 67 -6.13 6.53 1.35
C ALA A 67 -6.82 5.46 0.47
N ALA A 68 -6.51 4.19 0.71
CA ALA A 68 -7.14 3.06 0.03
C ALA A 68 -8.65 2.99 0.32
N ALA A 69 -9.06 3.14 1.59
CA ALA A 69 -10.46 3.12 2.00
C ALA A 69 -11.27 4.25 1.35
N VAL A 70 -10.72 5.47 1.30
CA VAL A 70 -11.38 6.61 0.63
C VAL A 70 -11.53 6.32 -0.87
N THR A 71 -10.47 5.83 -1.52
CA THR A 71 -10.50 5.51 -2.96
C THR A 71 -11.52 4.42 -3.26
N TYR A 72 -11.56 3.36 -2.44
CA TYR A 72 -12.51 2.28 -2.55
C TYR A 72 -13.95 2.77 -2.34
N LEU A 73 -14.20 3.56 -1.29
CA LEU A 73 -15.52 4.10 -0.99
C LEU A 73 -16.05 4.94 -2.16
N ILE A 74 -15.22 5.83 -2.71
CA ILE A 74 -15.60 6.63 -3.89
C ILE A 74 -15.98 5.71 -5.05
N GLY A 75 -15.16 4.68 -5.35
CA GLY A 75 -15.46 3.67 -6.37
C GLY A 75 -16.80 2.98 -6.14
N THR A 76 -17.08 2.55 -4.91
CA THR A 76 -18.35 1.90 -4.57
C THR A 76 -19.55 2.84 -4.71
N LEU A 77 -19.42 4.12 -4.36
CA LEU A 77 -20.50 5.12 -4.45
C LEU A 77 -20.89 5.42 -5.91
N ILE A 78 -19.95 5.33 -6.84
CA ILE A 78 -20.19 5.53 -8.28
C ILE A 78 -20.49 4.23 -9.03
N GLY A 79 -20.65 3.10 -8.32
CA GLY A 79 -21.03 1.81 -8.89
C GLY A 79 -19.88 0.98 -9.46
N VAL A 80 -18.62 1.37 -9.23
CA VAL A 80 -17.44 0.59 -9.63
C VAL A 80 -17.13 -0.41 -8.51
N THR A 81 -17.59 -1.65 -8.68
CA THR A 81 -17.31 -2.74 -7.73
C THR A 81 -16.50 -3.82 -8.42
N VAL A 82 -15.37 -4.20 -7.82
CA VAL A 82 -14.63 -5.39 -8.21
C VAL A 82 -15.27 -6.57 -7.48
N THR A 83 -16.00 -7.40 -8.21
CA THR A 83 -16.51 -8.72 -7.75
C THR A 83 -15.46 -9.81 -7.94
#